data_AF-A0A498MAD2-F1
#
_entry.id   AF-A0A498MAD2-F1
#
_cell.length_a   1.000
_cell.length_b   1.000
_cell.length_c   1.000
_cell.angle_alpha   90.00
_cell.angle_beta   90.00
_cell.angle_gamma   90.00
#
_symmetry.space_group_name_H-M   'P 1'
#
loop_
_entity.id
_entity.type
_entity.pdbx_description
1 polymer ?
#
loop_
_entity_poly.entity_id
_entity_poly.type
_entity_poly.pdbx_seq_one_letter_code
_entity_poly.pdbx_strand_id
1 'polypeptide(L)'
;MPSGKSLLLVLCVEFLVALGAAILTIVAMPHFDIVTNVMILNSVSILSAVFQVVAQCLAKEGKRFIIPPLCSIVLIITGFVLFVINYLVFESSLETKISVGLAIVGAICVSVNWWENYSTLFAGSFLEDISRDIAQSRNVVCIISSLIRILVTSAVVAAYVPLSGQEWKSVKLVFETVVVSLVAIQLISSALCRWFAVVACKMHALRRCFILPMYMASITVLAVFLVPVMVRLPESNQNFTCLENFQPESSDEWLRLMLNDAIKTLNARDIVVHMKIGGLACLGCSALSWWLGLVLSTVYVWYLKIHRIERTQDLFVRRTYEGAFMEQSMLLNARFEIRKKIKNLSPKETIKVFLCATMWHETYDEMMKIIISMFRLDKYRPKTMEQSNVKNDVEFEFHIYFDDAFKNVDNRRHANEYAEILVDVIKEVYIIFSEEDPCMFKPKAAPPPQKIINTPYGGRLEYTLPKGNLMMVHLKDKTLIRHKKRWSQIMYMYYILGWRLNRQYFKEFEESKELDTLNERLKKESENTYVLALDGDTDFQPAAVMLLIDRLKLYPEVGAACGRIHPTGTGWDRY
;
A
#
# COMPACT_ATOMS: atom_id res chain seq x y z
N MET A 1 -23.19 12.09 8.75
CA MET A 1 -24.07 11.05 8.17
C MET A 1 -24.03 11.19 6.67
N PRO A 2 -24.06 10.09 5.88
CA PRO A 2 -24.13 10.19 4.42
C PRO A 2 -25.41 10.90 3.98
N SER A 3 -25.39 11.55 2.82
CA SER A 3 -26.60 12.09 2.21
C SER A 3 -27.57 10.95 1.88
N GLY A 4 -28.89 11.22 1.94
CA GLY A 4 -29.92 10.21 1.64
C GLY A 4 -29.79 9.63 0.23
N LYS A 5 -29.33 10.44 -0.75
CA LYS A 5 -29.08 10.01 -2.12
C LYS A 5 -27.88 9.06 -2.22
N SER A 6 -26.77 9.40 -1.56
CA SER A 6 -25.58 8.55 -1.49
C SER A 6 -25.90 7.22 -0.83
N LEU A 7 -26.65 7.25 0.27
CA LEU A 7 -27.06 6.04 0.99
C LEU A 7 -27.92 5.16 0.07
N LEU A 8 -28.99 5.70 -0.53
CA LEU A 8 -29.88 4.94 -1.41
C LEU A 8 -29.11 4.24 -2.55
N LEU A 9 -28.21 4.94 -3.23
CA LEU A 9 -27.42 4.34 -4.30
C LEU A 9 -26.56 3.17 -3.79
N VAL A 10 -25.89 3.33 -2.66
CA VAL A 10 -25.09 2.25 -2.07
C VAL A 10 -25.98 1.07 -1.70
N LEU A 11 -27.14 1.29 -1.08
CA LEU A 11 -28.04 0.20 -0.72
C LEU A 11 -28.54 -0.55 -1.95
N CYS A 12 -28.87 0.15 -3.04
CA CYS A 12 -29.28 -0.47 -4.30
C CYS A 12 -28.16 -1.31 -4.92
N VAL A 13 -26.93 -0.79 -4.95
CA VAL A 13 -25.78 -1.55 -5.46
C VAL A 13 -25.49 -2.77 -4.59
N GLU A 14 -25.48 -2.61 -3.27
CA GLU A 14 -25.19 -3.71 -2.35
C GLU A 14 -26.28 -4.78 -2.38
N PHE A 15 -27.55 -4.39 -2.55
CA PHE A 15 -28.65 -5.32 -2.78
C PHE A 15 -28.44 -6.11 -4.07
N LEU A 16 -28.12 -5.44 -5.18
CA LEU A 16 -27.90 -6.07 -6.48
C LEU A 16 -26.72 -7.05 -6.45
N VAL A 17 -25.60 -6.64 -5.84
CA VAL A 17 -24.40 -7.47 -5.69
C VAL A 17 -24.67 -8.67 -4.79
N ALA A 18 -25.32 -8.47 -3.64
CA ALA A 18 -25.66 -9.56 -2.72
C ALA A 18 -26.62 -10.58 -3.36
N LEU A 19 -27.63 -10.09 -4.10
CA LEU A 19 -28.56 -10.93 -4.83
C LEU A 19 -27.85 -11.70 -5.94
N GLY A 20 -27.00 -11.04 -6.72
CA GLY A 20 -26.23 -11.67 -7.78
C GLY A 20 -25.26 -12.74 -7.27
N ALA A 21 -24.57 -12.44 -6.17
CA ALA A 21 -23.66 -13.39 -5.52
C ALA A 21 -24.41 -14.61 -5.00
N ALA A 22 -25.54 -14.41 -4.31
CA ALA A 22 -26.37 -15.48 -3.77
C ALA A 22 -26.98 -16.36 -4.87
N ILE A 23 -27.53 -15.75 -5.92
CA ILE A 23 -28.08 -16.49 -7.07
C ILE A 23 -26.98 -17.30 -7.76
N LEU A 24 -25.81 -16.72 -7.98
CA LEU A 24 -24.72 -17.41 -8.64
C LEU A 24 -24.25 -18.62 -7.80
N THR A 25 -23.93 -18.41 -6.52
CA THR A 25 -23.29 -19.45 -5.70
C THR A 25 -24.25 -20.49 -5.13
N ILE A 26 -25.47 -20.10 -4.75
CA ILE A 26 -26.43 -21.00 -4.08
C ILE A 26 -27.37 -21.66 -5.10
N VAL A 27 -27.81 -20.92 -6.12
CA VAL A 27 -28.83 -21.40 -7.06
C VAL A 27 -28.21 -21.98 -8.33
N ALA A 28 -27.26 -21.28 -8.96
CA ALA A 28 -26.76 -21.68 -10.27
C ALA A 28 -25.60 -22.70 -10.20
N MET A 29 -24.59 -22.45 -9.37
CA MET A 29 -23.37 -23.28 -9.27
C MET A 29 -23.60 -24.77 -8.97
N PRO A 30 -24.58 -25.19 -8.14
CA PRO A 30 -24.84 -26.61 -7.89
C PRO A 30 -25.17 -27.43 -9.14
N HIS A 31 -25.59 -26.78 -10.23
CA HIS A 31 -25.93 -27.43 -11.50
C HIS A 31 -24.76 -27.53 -12.49
N PHE A 32 -23.58 -27.01 -12.15
CA PHE A 32 -22.42 -27.00 -13.03
C PHE A 32 -21.25 -27.83 -12.48
N ASP A 33 -20.32 -28.19 -13.35
CA ASP A 33 -19.09 -28.88 -12.95
C ASP A 33 -18.09 -27.94 -12.27
N ILE A 34 -17.12 -28.54 -11.59
CA ILE A 34 -16.06 -27.84 -10.86
C ILE A 34 -15.23 -26.90 -11.76
N VAL A 35 -14.99 -27.25 -13.03
CA VAL A 35 -14.19 -26.42 -13.96
C VAL A 35 -14.95 -25.15 -14.29
N THR A 36 -16.23 -25.31 -14.65
CA THR A 36 -17.15 -24.20 -14.91
C THR A 36 -17.31 -23.32 -13.67
N ASN A 37 -17.53 -23.91 -12.49
CA ASN A 37 -17.73 -23.18 -11.23
C ASN A 37 -16.51 -22.37 -10.79
N VAL A 38 -15.29 -22.92 -10.92
CA VAL A 38 -14.07 -22.18 -10.57
C VAL A 38 -13.80 -21.05 -11.57
N MET A 39 -14.07 -21.27 -12.86
CA MET A 39 -13.68 -20.32 -13.90
C MET A 39 -14.71 -19.22 -14.16
N ILE A 40 -16.00 -19.47 -13.93
CA ILE A 40 -17.05 -18.45 -14.07
C ILE A 40 -16.84 -17.29 -13.07
N LEU A 41 -16.22 -17.54 -11.92
CA LEU A 41 -15.86 -16.50 -10.95
C LEU A 41 -14.96 -15.41 -11.56
N ASN A 42 -14.10 -15.76 -12.52
CA ASN A 42 -13.22 -14.79 -13.21
C ASN A 42 -13.99 -13.83 -14.13
N SER A 43 -15.21 -14.19 -14.56
CA SER A 43 -16.04 -13.40 -15.47
C SER A 43 -16.62 -12.12 -14.84
N VAL A 44 -16.64 -12.02 -13.50
CA VAL A 44 -17.15 -10.85 -12.75
C VAL A 44 -16.34 -9.57 -13.00
N SER A 45 -15.21 -9.66 -13.70
CA SER A 45 -14.38 -8.51 -14.08
C SER A 45 -14.96 -7.68 -15.24
N ILE A 46 -16.04 -8.14 -15.90
CA ILE A 46 -16.59 -7.54 -17.13
C ILE A 46 -16.89 -6.04 -17.00
N LEU A 47 -17.64 -5.62 -15.98
CA LEU A 47 -18.01 -4.21 -15.82
C LEU A 47 -16.82 -3.35 -15.41
N SER A 48 -15.89 -3.92 -14.64
CA SER A 48 -14.60 -3.27 -14.33
C SER A 48 -13.82 -2.98 -15.61
N ALA A 49 -13.76 -3.93 -16.55
CA ALA A 49 -13.11 -3.72 -17.85
C ALA A 49 -13.85 -2.66 -18.70
N VAL A 50 -15.18 -2.66 -18.71
CA VAL A 50 -15.99 -1.63 -19.39
C VAL A 50 -15.69 -0.24 -18.81
N PHE A 51 -15.71 -0.08 -17.48
CA PHE A 51 -15.40 1.20 -16.86
C PHE A 51 -13.97 1.67 -17.14
N GLN A 52 -12.99 0.77 -17.21
CA GLN A 52 -11.62 1.12 -17.62
C GLN A 52 -11.58 1.70 -19.03
N VAL A 53 -12.27 1.08 -20.00
CA VAL A 53 -12.34 1.60 -21.38
C VAL A 53 -13.01 2.96 -21.40
N VAL A 54 -14.17 3.11 -20.73
CA VAL A 54 -14.90 4.39 -20.70
C VAL A 54 -14.06 5.49 -20.05
N ALA A 55 -13.42 5.20 -18.91
CA ALA A 55 -12.59 6.17 -18.21
C ALA A 55 -11.38 6.63 -19.05
N GLN A 56 -10.75 5.71 -19.79
CA GLN A 56 -9.63 6.05 -20.66
C GLN A 56 -10.07 6.82 -21.92
N CYS A 57 -11.25 6.51 -22.48
CA CYS A 57 -11.85 7.28 -23.56
C CYS A 57 -12.14 8.74 -23.14
N LEU A 58 -12.69 8.93 -21.92
CA LEU A 58 -12.93 10.26 -21.36
C LEU A 58 -11.63 11.03 -21.10
N ALA A 59 -10.59 10.34 -20.62
CA ALA A 59 -9.30 10.97 -20.27
C ALA A 59 -8.46 11.43 -21.48
N LYS A 60 -8.83 11.09 -22.73
CA LYS A 60 -8.08 11.39 -23.97
C LYS A 60 -6.59 10.98 -23.97
N GLU A 61 -6.14 10.14 -23.04
CA GLU A 61 -4.74 9.70 -22.94
C GLU A 61 -4.53 8.34 -23.65
N GLY A 62 -3.68 8.32 -24.69
CA GLY A 62 -2.86 7.19 -25.17
C GLY A 62 -3.52 5.82 -25.47
N LYS A 63 -3.54 5.43 -26.75
CA LYS A 63 -4.02 4.14 -27.29
C LYS A 63 -3.46 2.86 -26.62
N ARG A 64 -2.32 2.90 -25.92
CA ARG A 64 -1.62 1.70 -25.41
C ARG A 64 -2.28 1.06 -24.18
N PHE A 65 -3.02 1.82 -23.37
CA PHE A 65 -3.65 1.29 -22.14
C PHE A 65 -5.11 0.86 -22.32
N ILE A 66 -5.72 1.16 -23.49
CA ILE A 66 -7.10 0.78 -23.87
C ILE A 66 -7.18 -0.65 -24.40
N ILE A 67 -6.12 -1.14 -25.03
CA ILE A 67 -6.10 -2.47 -25.67
C ILE A 67 -6.36 -3.60 -24.66
N PRO A 68 -5.67 -3.67 -23.48
CA PRO A 68 -5.90 -4.77 -22.54
C PRO A 68 -7.35 -4.89 -22.02
N PRO A 69 -8.01 -3.83 -21.51
CA PRO A 69 -9.39 -3.96 -21.05
C PRO A 69 -10.38 -4.23 -22.20
N LEU A 70 -10.10 -3.74 -23.41
CA LEU A 70 -10.93 -4.06 -24.58
C LEU A 70 -10.83 -5.54 -24.98
N CYS A 71 -9.60 -6.10 -25.01
CA CYS A 71 -9.39 -7.53 -25.21
C CYS A 71 -10.02 -8.36 -24.08
N SER A 72 -9.97 -7.89 -22.84
CA SER A 72 -10.64 -8.53 -21.69
C SER A 72 -12.15 -8.69 -21.92
N ILE A 73 -12.85 -7.62 -22.34
CA ILE A 73 -14.29 -7.66 -22.62
C ILE A 73 -14.60 -8.71 -23.69
N VAL A 74 -13.85 -8.72 -24.79
CA VAL A 74 -14.03 -9.69 -25.88
C VAL A 74 -13.86 -11.12 -25.38
N LEU A 75 -12.82 -11.39 -24.59
CA LEU A 75 -12.57 -12.72 -24.04
C LEU A 75 -13.66 -13.15 -23.05
N ILE A 76 -14.13 -12.26 -22.17
CA ILE A 76 -15.18 -12.62 -21.20
C ILE A 76 -16.50 -12.93 -21.92
N ILE A 77 -16.87 -12.13 -22.91
CA ILE A 77 -18.06 -12.38 -23.75
C ILE A 77 -17.90 -13.70 -24.51
N THR A 78 -16.72 -13.96 -25.07
CA THR A 78 -16.41 -15.23 -25.75
C THR A 78 -16.55 -16.41 -24.79
N GLY A 79 -16.07 -16.29 -23.56
CA GLY A 79 -16.25 -17.29 -22.51
C GLY A 79 -17.72 -17.57 -22.21
N PHE A 80 -18.56 -16.54 -22.08
CA PHE A 80 -20.00 -16.71 -21.89
C PHE A 80 -20.70 -17.35 -23.11
N VAL A 81 -20.33 -16.98 -24.33
CA VAL A 81 -20.89 -17.58 -25.56
C VAL A 81 -20.54 -19.06 -25.62
N LEU A 82 -19.27 -19.42 -25.37
CA LEU A 82 -18.83 -20.81 -25.33
C LEU A 82 -19.51 -21.60 -24.20
N PHE A 83 -19.67 -21.00 -23.01
CA PHE A 83 -20.41 -21.58 -21.89
C PHE A 83 -21.87 -21.88 -22.28
N VAL A 84 -22.57 -20.93 -22.88
CA VAL A 84 -23.95 -21.13 -23.36
C VAL A 84 -24.02 -22.22 -24.43
N ILE A 85 -23.11 -22.23 -25.40
CA ILE A 85 -23.04 -23.29 -26.42
C ILE A 85 -22.80 -24.65 -25.75
N ASN A 86 -21.88 -24.73 -24.79
CA ASN A 86 -21.54 -25.97 -24.09
C ASN A 86 -22.77 -26.56 -23.38
N TYR A 87 -23.52 -25.74 -22.64
CA TYR A 87 -24.66 -26.20 -21.86
C TYR A 87 -25.98 -26.28 -22.64
N LEU A 88 -26.15 -25.57 -23.75
CA LEU A 88 -27.36 -25.67 -24.58
C LEU A 88 -27.30 -26.77 -25.63
N VAL A 89 -26.09 -27.06 -26.16
CA VAL A 89 -25.91 -28.04 -27.24
C VAL A 89 -25.70 -29.45 -26.68
N PHE A 90 -24.99 -29.58 -25.56
CA PHE A 90 -24.60 -30.89 -25.03
C PHE A 90 -25.43 -31.35 -23.83
N GLU A 91 -26.18 -30.45 -23.18
CA GLU A 91 -27.10 -30.77 -22.09
C GLU A 91 -28.47 -30.13 -22.39
N SER A 92 -29.57 -30.87 -22.21
CA SER A 92 -30.90 -30.43 -22.68
C SER A 92 -31.99 -30.38 -21.59
N SER A 93 -31.62 -30.34 -20.31
CA SER A 93 -32.61 -30.16 -19.23
C SER A 93 -33.07 -28.69 -19.14
N LEU A 94 -34.35 -28.49 -18.85
CA LEU A 94 -34.94 -27.15 -18.66
C LEU A 94 -34.30 -26.42 -17.46
N GLU A 95 -34.01 -27.15 -16.40
CA GLU A 95 -33.37 -26.64 -15.18
C GLU A 95 -31.97 -26.06 -15.46
N THR A 96 -31.13 -26.77 -16.23
CA THR A 96 -29.79 -26.30 -16.59
C THR A 96 -29.87 -25.02 -17.45
N LYS A 97 -30.87 -24.88 -18.34
CA LYS A 97 -31.06 -23.65 -19.13
C LYS A 97 -31.38 -22.45 -18.26
N ILE A 98 -32.23 -22.63 -17.24
CA ILE A 98 -32.57 -21.58 -16.27
C ILE A 98 -31.33 -21.22 -15.45
N SER A 99 -30.59 -22.22 -14.97
CA SER A 99 -29.35 -22.02 -14.19
C SER A 99 -28.27 -21.29 -15.00
N VAL A 100 -28.11 -21.57 -16.30
CA VAL A 100 -27.18 -20.84 -17.19
C VAL A 100 -27.55 -19.35 -17.26
N GLY A 101 -28.84 -19.04 -17.43
CA GLY A 101 -29.31 -17.66 -17.43
C GLY A 101 -29.06 -16.95 -16.09
N LEU A 102 -29.38 -17.63 -14.98
CA LEU A 102 -29.15 -17.12 -13.63
C LEU A 102 -27.65 -16.90 -13.34
N ALA A 103 -26.78 -17.76 -13.86
CA ALA A 103 -25.33 -17.62 -13.69
C ALA A 103 -24.78 -16.37 -14.39
N ILE A 104 -25.21 -16.11 -15.63
CA ILE A 104 -24.80 -14.94 -16.40
C ILE A 104 -25.29 -13.66 -15.72
N VAL A 105 -26.57 -13.62 -15.35
CA VAL A 105 -27.16 -12.47 -14.64
C VAL A 105 -26.47 -12.26 -13.30
N GLY A 106 -26.25 -13.32 -12.53
CA GLY A 106 -25.55 -13.27 -11.25
C GLY A 106 -24.13 -12.70 -11.38
N ALA A 107 -23.35 -13.18 -12.35
CA ALA A 107 -21.99 -12.70 -12.60
C ALA A 107 -21.96 -11.21 -13.00
N ILE A 108 -22.90 -10.76 -13.84
CA ILE A 108 -23.02 -9.34 -14.22
C ILE A 108 -23.41 -8.49 -13.00
N CYS A 109 -24.36 -8.93 -12.18
CA CYS A 109 -24.76 -8.21 -10.96
C CYS A 109 -23.58 -8.07 -9.97
N VAL A 110 -22.79 -9.13 -9.77
CA VAL A 110 -21.58 -9.08 -8.92
C VAL A 110 -20.53 -8.12 -9.47
N SER A 111 -20.40 -8.00 -10.79
CA SER A 111 -19.42 -7.10 -11.41
C SER A 111 -19.59 -5.62 -11.04
N VAL A 112 -20.79 -5.21 -10.60
CA VAL A 112 -21.08 -3.86 -10.11
C VAL A 112 -20.34 -3.53 -8.82
N ASN A 113 -19.89 -4.53 -8.06
CA ASN A 113 -19.28 -4.39 -6.74
C ASN A 113 -18.08 -3.41 -6.68
N TRP A 114 -17.33 -3.27 -7.77
CA TRP A 114 -16.11 -2.43 -7.83
C TRP A 114 -16.31 -1.08 -8.54
N TRP A 115 -17.55 -0.62 -8.71
CA TRP A 115 -17.86 0.67 -9.35
C TRP A 115 -17.16 1.88 -8.69
N GLU A 116 -16.99 1.86 -7.36
CA GLU A 116 -16.34 2.95 -6.60
C GLU A 116 -14.92 3.24 -7.13
N ASN A 117 -14.24 2.21 -7.66
CA ASN A 117 -12.88 2.33 -8.17
C ASN A 117 -12.76 3.27 -9.37
N TYR A 118 -13.85 3.47 -10.10
CA TYR A 118 -13.89 4.31 -11.30
C TYR A 118 -14.64 5.62 -11.08
N SER A 119 -15.34 5.76 -9.95
CA SER A 119 -16.19 6.92 -9.64
C SER A 119 -15.46 8.27 -9.74
N THR A 120 -14.19 8.33 -9.29
CA THR A 120 -13.37 9.55 -9.28
C THR A 120 -12.82 9.94 -10.66
N LEU A 121 -13.00 9.10 -11.67
CA LEU A 121 -12.54 9.34 -13.04
C LEU A 121 -13.59 10.06 -13.89
N PHE A 122 -14.85 10.04 -13.45
CA PHE A 122 -15.97 10.73 -14.09
C PHE A 122 -16.11 12.14 -13.52
N ALA A 123 -15.14 13.02 -13.84
CA ALA A 123 -15.08 14.39 -13.35
C ALA A 123 -16.38 15.17 -13.66
N GLY A 124 -17.02 15.73 -12.61
CA GLY A 124 -18.26 16.50 -12.72
C GLY A 124 -19.55 15.68 -12.80
N SER A 125 -19.49 14.37 -12.51
CA SER A 125 -20.67 13.50 -12.45
C SER A 125 -21.22 13.36 -11.03
N PHE A 126 -22.51 13.02 -10.94
CA PHE A 126 -23.18 12.64 -9.68
C PHE A 126 -22.44 11.57 -8.86
N LEU A 127 -21.64 10.72 -9.53
CA LEU A 127 -20.88 9.64 -8.88
C LEU A 127 -19.66 10.15 -8.09
N GLU A 128 -19.06 11.26 -8.50
CA GLU A 128 -17.89 11.83 -7.81
C GLU A 128 -18.30 12.42 -6.45
N ASP A 129 -19.41 13.17 -6.41
CA ASP A 129 -19.95 13.73 -5.17
C ASP A 129 -20.38 12.63 -4.19
N ILE A 130 -21.03 11.58 -4.68
CA ILE A 130 -21.41 10.42 -3.86
C ILE A 130 -20.18 9.71 -3.31
N SER A 131 -19.17 9.45 -4.14
CA SER A 131 -17.94 8.78 -3.72
C SER A 131 -17.22 9.55 -2.60
N ARG A 132 -17.17 10.89 -2.72
CA ARG A 132 -16.60 11.77 -1.68
C ARG A 132 -17.39 11.72 -0.38
N ASP A 133 -18.71 11.73 -0.44
CA ASP A 133 -19.60 11.61 0.72
C ASP A 133 -19.49 10.24 1.42
N ILE A 134 -19.37 9.16 0.63
CA ILE A 134 -19.09 7.80 1.13
C ILE A 134 -17.73 7.73 1.81
N ALA A 135 -16.70 8.38 1.25
CA ALA A 135 -15.36 8.39 1.84
C ALA A 135 -15.34 9.03 3.24
N GLN A 136 -16.14 10.08 3.47
CA GLN A 136 -16.27 10.74 4.77
C GLN A 136 -17.09 9.92 5.78
N SER A 137 -18.14 9.23 5.33
CA SER A 137 -19.12 8.52 6.18
C SER A 137 -18.91 7.00 6.23
N ARG A 138 -17.72 6.55 5.85
CA ARG A 138 -17.40 5.18 5.49
C ARG A 138 -17.76 4.10 6.51
N ASN A 139 -17.52 4.37 7.80
CA ASN A 139 -17.80 3.40 8.86
C ASN A 139 -19.30 3.06 8.92
N VAL A 140 -20.17 4.07 8.77
CA VAL A 140 -21.62 3.90 8.80
C VAL A 140 -22.10 3.15 7.56
N VAL A 141 -21.61 3.54 6.38
CA VAL A 141 -21.95 2.90 5.11
C VAL A 141 -21.58 1.41 5.11
N CYS A 142 -20.41 1.05 5.65
CA CYS A 142 -20.00 -0.35 5.77
C CYS A 142 -20.91 -1.17 6.69
N ILE A 143 -21.36 -0.63 7.83
CA ILE A 143 -22.26 -1.35 8.74
C ILE A 143 -23.59 -1.66 8.05
N ILE A 144 -24.18 -0.65 7.40
CA ILE A 144 -25.48 -0.81 6.72
C ILE A 144 -25.35 -1.76 5.53
N SER A 145 -24.27 -1.65 4.74
CA SER A 145 -23.97 -2.56 3.63
C SER A 145 -23.89 -4.02 4.09
N SER A 146 -23.18 -4.30 5.18
CA SER A 146 -23.08 -5.66 5.74
C SER A 146 -24.45 -6.21 6.17
N LEU A 147 -25.31 -5.40 6.77
CA LEU A 147 -26.66 -5.82 7.17
C LEU A 147 -27.53 -6.18 5.97
N ILE A 148 -27.49 -5.38 4.90
CA ILE A 148 -28.22 -5.69 3.65
C ILE A 148 -27.73 -6.99 3.04
N ARG A 149 -26.41 -7.19 2.95
CA ARG A 149 -25.84 -8.42 2.40
C ARG A 149 -26.30 -9.65 3.17
N ILE A 150 -26.32 -9.59 4.51
CA ILE A 150 -26.81 -10.68 5.35
C ILE A 150 -28.31 -10.92 5.11
N LEU A 151 -29.12 -9.86 5.06
CA LEU A 151 -30.55 -9.97 4.85
C LEU A 151 -30.90 -10.57 3.49
N VAL A 152 -30.25 -10.10 2.41
CA VAL A 152 -30.50 -10.58 1.04
C VAL A 152 -30.05 -12.02 0.87
N THR A 153 -28.85 -12.37 1.32
CA THR A 153 -28.35 -13.76 1.25
C THR A 153 -29.23 -14.71 2.06
N SER A 154 -29.65 -14.33 3.27
CA SER A 154 -30.58 -15.12 4.08
C SER A 154 -31.94 -15.30 3.40
N ALA A 155 -32.46 -14.25 2.76
CA ALA A 155 -33.73 -14.31 2.03
C ALA A 155 -33.66 -15.25 0.82
N VAL A 156 -32.55 -15.23 0.06
CA VAL A 156 -32.34 -16.14 -1.07
C VAL A 156 -32.24 -17.58 -0.60
N VAL A 157 -31.50 -17.86 0.48
CA VAL A 157 -31.44 -19.21 1.08
C VAL A 157 -32.84 -19.65 1.52
N ALA A 158 -33.59 -18.79 2.21
CA ALA A 158 -34.92 -19.11 2.70
C ALA A 158 -35.94 -19.36 1.58
N ALA A 159 -35.79 -18.71 0.43
CA ALA A 159 -36.59 -18.96 -0.75
C ALA A 159 -36.14 -20.23 -1.50
N TYR A 160 -34.84 -20.49 -1.59
CA TYR A 160 -34.30 -21.60 -2.36
C TYR A 160 -34.64 -22.97 -1.76
N VAL A 161 -34.55 -23.13 -0.44
CA VAL A 161 -34.83 -24.41 0.26
C VAL A 161 -36.22 -24.99 -0.08
N PRO A 162 -37.34 -24.24 0.03
CA PRO A 162 -38.64 -24.76 -0.36
C PRO A 162 -38.81 -24.92 -1.88
N LEU A 163 -38.17 -24.06 -2.69
CA LEU A 163 -38.25 -24.13 -4.16
C LEU A 163 -37.51 -25.33 -4.75
N SER A 164 -36.45 -25.80 -4.09
CA SER A 164 -35.70 -26.99 -4.49
C SER A 164 -36.36 -28.30 -4.02
N GLY A 165 -37.50 -28.23 -3.33
CA GLY A 165 -38.21 -29.40 -2.79
C GLY A 165 -37.51 -30.03 -1.57
N GLN A 166 -36.53 -29.36 -0.96
CA GLN A 166 -35.79 -29.86 0.20
C GLN A 166 -36.47 -29.48 1.53
N GLU A 167 -36.46 -30.39 2.49
CA GLU A 167 -36.91 -30.08 3.85
C GLU A 167 -35.86 -29.25 4.62
N TRP A 168 -36.33 -28.29 5.43
CA TRP A 168 -35.47 -27.52 6.36
C TRP A 168 -34.68 -28.40 7.34
N LYS A 169 -35.10 -29.65 7.56
CA LYS A 169 -34.36 -30.64 8.36
C LYS A 169 -33.03 -31.03 7.71
N SER A 170 -32.98 -31.15 6.39
CA SER A 170 -31.74 -31.45 5.64
C SER A 170 -30.71 -30.33 5.79
N VAL A 171 -31.16 -29.07 5.85
CA VAL A 171 -30.29 -27.91 6.11
C VAL A 171 -29.75 -27.93 7.54
N LYS A 172 -30.58 -28.29 8.54
CA LYS A 172 -30.16 -28.40 9.95
C LYS A 172 -29.23 -29.59 10.23
N LEU A 173 -29.40 -30.71 9.53
CA LEU A 173 -28.54 -31.89 9.68
C LEU A 173 -27.10 -31.60 9.20
N VAL A 174 -26.96 -30.72 8.20
CA VAL A 174 -25.67 -30.30 7.64
C VAL A 174 -24.94 -29.28 8.54
N PHE A 175 -25.61 -28.68 9.54
CA PHE A 175 -25.00 -27.83 10.57
C PHE A 175 -24.22 -28.62 11.65
N GLU A 176 -23.65 -29.78 11.29
CA GLU A 176 -22.66 -30.49 12.10
C GLU A 176 -21.31 -29.73 12.15
N THR A 177 -20.38 -30.25 12.96
CA THR A 177 -19.00 -29.78 13.15
C THR A 177 -18.27 -29.41 11.84
N VAL A 178 -18.62 -30.04 10.72
CA VAL A 178 -17.93 -29.92 9.44
C VAL A 178 -18.21 -28.60 8.75
N VAL A 179 -19.46 -28.15 8.69
CA VAL A 179 -19.79 -26.84 8.09
C VAL A 179 -19.23 -25.71 8.94
N VAL A 180 -19.32 -25.84 10.27
CA VAL A 180 -18.68 -24.88 11.19
C VAL A 180 -17.16 -24.84 10.98
N SER A 181 -16.53 -26.00 10.79
CA SER A 181 -15.10 -26.09 10.51
C SER A 181 -14.74 -25.48 9.15
N LEU A 182 -15.53 -25.73 8.10
CA LEU A 182 -15.31 -25.15 6.77
C LEU A 182 -15.50 -23.62 6.78
N VAL A 183 -16.51 -23.11 7.50
CA VAL A 183 -16.71 -21.67 7.70
C VAL A 183 -15.53 -21.07 8.46
N ALA A 184 -15.04 -21.73 9.53
CA ALA A 184 -13.88 -21.27 10.28
C ALA A 184 -12.61 -21.25 9.40
N ILE A 185 -12.36 -22.31 8.62
CA ILE A 185 -11.25 -22.39 7.67
C ILE A 185 -11.35 -21.26 6.64
N GLN A 186 -12.53 -21.02 6.07
CA GLN A 186 -12.73 -19.94 5.09
C GLN A 186 -12.50 -18.56 5.71
N LEU A 187 -12.99 -18.30 6.94
CA LEU A 187 -12.79 -17.04 7.65
C LEU A 187 -11.31 -16.80 7.98
N ILE A 188 -10.59 -17.82 8.46
CA ILE A 188 -9.16 -17.72 8.78
C ILE A 188 -8.35 -17.54 7.50
N SER A 189 -8.60 -18.34 6.46
CA SER A 189 -7.91 -18.27 5.17
C SER A 189 -8.10 -16.91 4.49
N SER A 190 -9.34 -16.39 4.47
CA SER A 190 -9.66 -15.08 3.90
C SER A 190 -8.99 -13.93 4.66
N ALA A 191 -8.97 -14.00 6.00
CA ALA A 191 -8.26 -13.02 6.83
C ALA A 191 -6.73 -13.06 6.60
N LEU A 192 -6.13 -14.25 6.53
CA LEU A 192 -4.71 -14.43 6.23
C LEU A 192 -4.37 -13.92 4.81
N CYS A 193 -5.19 -14.23 3.82
CA CYS A 193 -5.03 -13.76 2.44
C CYS A 193 -5.00 -12.22 2.39
N ARG A 194 -5.95 -11.55 3.06
CA ARG A 194 -5.96 -10.09 3.18
C ARG A 194 -4.70 -9.56 3.85
N TRP A 195 -4.26 -10.19 4.93
CA TRP A 195 -3.09 -9.77 5.69
C TRP A 195 -1.80 -9.88 4.85
N PHE A 196 -1.57 -11.02 4.19
CA PHE A 196 -0.43 -11.23 3.31
C PHE A 196 -0.44 -10.29 2.11
N ALA A 197 -1.61 -10.06 1.49
CA ALA A 197 -1.75 -9.08 0.42
C ALA A 197 -1.29 -7.69 0.88
N VAL A 198 -1.73 -7.25 2.07
CA VAL A 198 -1.32 -5.95 2.64
C VAL A 198 0.18 -5.90 2.93
N VAL A 199 0.76 -6.96 3.50
CA VAL A 199 2.19 -7.04 3.81
C VAL A 199 3.02 -6.99 2.53
N ALA A 200 2.65 -7.75 1.50
CA ALA A 200 3.31 -7.77 0.20
C ALA A 200 3.36 -6.37 -0.43
N CYS A 201 2.28 -5.60 -0.28
CA CYS A 201 2.22 -4.23 -0.79
C CYS A 201 3.11 -3.27 0.03
N LYS A 202 3.10 -3.37 1.35
CA LYS A 202 3.97 -2.57 2.24
C LYS A 202 5.46 -2.82 2.02
N MET A 203 5.83 -4.05 1.67
CA MET A 203 7.22 -4.47 1.41
C MET A 203 7.69 -4.17 -0.03
N HIS A 204 6.86 -3.51 -0.86
CA HIS A 204 7.17 -3.25 -2.28
C HIS A 204 7.44 -4.55 -3.06
N ALA A 205 6.80 -5.66 -2.64
CA ALA A 205 6.86 -6.98 -3.27
C ALA A 205 5.57 -7.33 -4.03
N LEU A 206 4.82 -6.32 -4.46
CA LEU A 206 3.49 -6.44 -5.10
C LEU A 206 3.45 -7.49 -6.22
N ARG A 207 4.40 -7.44 -7.16
CA ARG A 207 4.37 -8.31 -8.35
C ARG A 207 4.52 -9.79 -8.01
N ARG A 208 5.48 -10.12 -7.14
CA ARG A 208 5.84 -11.51 -6.82
C ARG A 208 4.95 -12.11 -5.72
N CYS A 209 4.55 -11.31 -4.74
CA CYS A 209 3.87 -11.80 -3.54
C CYS A 209 2.37 -11.48 -3.49
N PHE A 210 1.86 -10.62 -4.38
CA PHE A 210 0.43 -10.33 -4.49
C PHE A 210 -0.13 -10.73 -5.85
N ILE A 211 0.36 -10.14 -6.95
CA ILE A 211 -0.27 -10.34 -8.26
C ILE A 211 -0.10 -11.77 -8.78
N LEU A 212 1.12 -12.31 -8.76
CA LEU A 212 1.39 -13.65 -9.27
C LEU A 212 0.58 -14.73 -8.50
N PRO A 213 0.55 -14.76 -7.15
CA PRO A 213 -0.31 -15.69 -6.41
C PRO A 213 -1.80 -15.56 -6.76
N MET A 214 -2.32 -14.33 -6.91
CA MET A 214 -3.73 -14.13 -7.23
C MET A 214 -4.09 -14.63 -8.63
N TYR A 215 -3.21 -14.50 -9.63
CA TYR A 215 -3.44 -15.05 -10.97
C TYR A 215 -3.32 -16.57 -11.02
N MET A 216 -2.45 -17.15 -10.19
CA MET A 216 -2.25 -18.59 -10.14
C MET A 216 -3.33 -19.30 -9.30
N ALA A 217 -3.99 -18.61 -8.37
CA ALA A 217 -4.95 -19.21 -7.45
C ALA A 217 -6.03 -20.06 -8.14
N SER A 218 -6.72 -19.52 -9.15
CA SER A 218 -7.77 -20.27 -9.87
C SER A 218 -7.22 -21.48 -10.63
N ILE A 219 -6.01 -21.38 -11.18
CA ILE A 219 -5.32 -22.49 -11.86
C ILE A 219 -4.91 -23.55 -10.84
N THR A 220 -4.39 -23.15 -9.68
CA THR A 220 -3.97 -24.05 -8.61
C THR A 220 -5.17 -24.80 -8.06
N VAL A 221 -6.30 -24.13 -7.80
CA VAL A 221 -7.54 -24.78 -7.36
C VAL A 221 -7.99 -25.80 -8.40
N LEU A 222 -8.01 -25.41 -9.69
CA LEU A 222 -8.37 -26.34 -10.76
C LEU A 222 -7.43 -27.55 -10.82
N ALA A 223 -6.12 -27.35 -10.69
CA ALA A 223 -5.13 -28.43 -10.70
C ALA A 223 -5.32 -29.39 -9.51
N VAL A 224 -5.61 -28.87 -8.32
CA VAL A 224 -5.87 -29.69 -7.12
C VAL A 224 -7.07 -30.61 -7.31
N PHE A 225 -8.12 -30.16 -8.00
CA PHE A 225 -9.29 -30.99 -8.28
C PHE A 225 -9.11 -31.93 -9.48
N LEU A 226 -8.39 -31.51 -10.53
CA LEU A 226 -8.22 -32.31 -11.75
C LEU A 226 -7.10 -33.36 -11.67
N VAL A 227 -6.00 -33.10 -10.96
CA VAL A 227 -4.86 -34.05 -10.87
C VAL A 227 -5.28 -35.39 -10.26
N PRO A 228 -6.06 -35.45 -9.16
CA PRO A 228 -6.50 -36.73 -8.62
C PRO A 228 -7.51 -37.47 -9.50
N VAL A 229 -8.31 -36.75 -10.31
CA VAL A 229 -9.19 -37.36 -11.32
C VAL A 229 -8.33 -38.11 -12.36
N MET A 230 -7.27 -37.48 -12.84
CA MET A 230 -6.36 -38.08 -13.84
C MET A 230 -5.59 -39.28 -13.28
N VAL A 231 -5.21 -39.25 -12.00
CA VAL A 231 -4.45 -40.34 -11.36
C VAL A 231 -5.34 -41.52 -10.93
N ARG A 232 -6.63 -41.29 -10.63
CA ARG A 232 -7.59 -42.34 -10.20
C ARG A 232 -8.37 -43.02 -11.33
N LEU A 233 -8.17 -42.66 -12.60
CA LEU A 233 -8.63 -43.52 -13.70
C LEU A 233 -7.68 -44.73 -13.82
N PRO A 234 -7.99 -45.83 -13.13
CA PRO A 234 -8.21 -47.07 -13.85
C PRO A 234 -9.50 -47.79 -13.42
N GLU A 235 -10.17 -48.33 -14.45
CA GLU A 235 -11.18 -49.41 -14.42
C GLU A 235 -12.63 -49.08 -13.97
N SER A 236 -13.46 -48.92 -15.01
CA SER A 236 -14.71 -49.67 -15.25
C SER A 236 -15.66 -49.95 -14.07
N ASN A 237 -16.87 -49.40 -14.18
CA ASN A 237 -18.12 -49.94 -13.64
C ASN A 237 -18.14 -50.30 -12.15
N GLN A 238 -18.24 -49.31 -11.28
CA GLN A 238 -18.93 -49.50 -10.00
C GLN A 238 -19.91 -48.35 -9.74
N ASN A 239 -21.20 -48.69 -9.72
CA ASN A 239 -22.27 -47.83 -9.22
C ASN A 239 -22.05 -47.60 -7.72
N PHE A 240 -21.26 -46.60 -7.36
CA PHE A 240 -21.13 -46.15 -5.97
C PHE A 240 -22.32 -45.24 -5.61
N THR A 241 -23.44 -45.86 -5.28
CA THR A 241 -24.47 -45.24 -4.44
C THR A 241 -23.98 -45.25 -3.00
N CYS A 242 -23.33 -44.18 -2.55
CA CYS A 242 -23.14 -43.94 -1.12
C CYS A 242 -23.25 -42.45 -0.83
N LEU A 243 -24.47 -42.01 -0.61
CA LEU A 243 -24.75 -40.87 0.26
C LEU A 243 -26.13 -41.10 0.86
N GLU A 244 -26.21 -41.99 1.84
CA GLU A 244 -27.36 -41.94 2.73
C GLU A 244 -27.04 -42.25 4.20
N ASN A 245 -25.90 -42.87 4.59
CA ASN A 245 -25.62 -43.12 6.02
C ASN A 245 -24.12 -43.29 6.36
N PHE A 246 -23.26 -42.28 6.18
CA PHE A 246 -21.85 -42.39 6.62
C PHE A 246 -21.38 -41.14 7.39
N GLN A 247 -21.06 -41.33 8.67
CA GLN A 247 -20.36 -40.36 9.53
C GLN A 247 -18.86 -40.70 9.51
N PRO A 248 -18.00 -39.88 8.89
CA PRO A 248 -16.55 -40.15 8.80
C PRO A 248 -15.81 -39.85 10.11
N GLU A 249 -14.83 -40.68 10.47
CA GLU A 249 -14.11 -40.64 11.74
C GLU A 249 -12.76 -39.87 11.67
N SER A 250 -12.26 -39.50 10.47
CA SER A 250 -10.96 -38.81 10.31
C SER A 250 -10.95 -37.67 9.27
N SER A 251 -9.97 -36.75 9.37
CA SER A 251 -9.81 -35.62 8.45
C SER A 251 -9.42 -36.02 7.02
N ASP A 252 -8.67 -37.11 6.86
CA ASP A 252 -8.28 -37.64 5.54
C ASP A 252 -9.49 -38.22 4.78
N GLU A 253 -10.48 -38.70 5.51
CA GLU A 253 -11.71 -39.28 4.97
C GLU A 253 -12.65 -38.19 4.42
N TRP A 254 -12.73 -37.04 5.10
CA TRP A 254 -13.43 -35.86 4.59
C TRP A 254 -12.84 -35.34 3.28
N LEU A 255 -11.51 -35.27 3.19
CA LEU A 255 -10.84 -34.80 1.98
C LEU A 255 -11.06 -35.79 0.82
N ARG A 256 -11.07 -37.10 1.10
CA ARG A 256 -11.43 -38.14 0.13
C ARG A 256 -12.89 -38.06 -0.33
N LEU A 257 -13.83 -37.78 0.57
CA LEU A 257 -15.26 -37.62 0.25
C LEU A 257 -15.50 -36.40 -0.63
N MET A 258 -14.92 -35.24 -0.28
CA MET A 258 -15.01 -34.03 -1.10
C MET A 258 -14.40 -34.22 -2.49
N LEU A 259 -13.26 -34.91 -2.57
CA LEU A 259 -12.62 -35.22 -3.84
C LEU A 259 -13.46 -36.20 -4.68
N ASN A 260 -14.08 -37.20 -4.05
CA ASN A 260 -14.97 -38.14 -4.74
C ASN A 260 -16.24 -37.45 -5.25
N ASP A 261 -16.80 -36.50 -4.51
CA ASP A 261 -17.95 -35.71 -4.96
C ASP A 261 -17.57 -34.78 -6.14
N ALA A 262 -16.39 -34.16 -6.10
CA ALA A 262 -15.85 -33.40 -7.23
C ALA A 262 -15.59 -34.29 -8.47
N ILE A 263 -15.09 -35.51 -8.28
CA ILE A 263 -14.93 -36.50 -9.35
C ILE A 263 -16.31 -36.90 -9.91
N LYS A 264 -17.31 -37.10 -9.04
CA LYS A 264 -18.67 -37.49 -9.43
C LYS A 264 -19.37 -36.40 -10.22
N THR A 265 -19.27 -35.13 -9.82
CA THR A 265 -19.86 -34.00 -10.57
C THR A 265 -19.22 -33.84 -11.95
N LEU A 266 -17.90 -34.07 -12.07
CA LEU A 266 -17.21 -34.05 -13.35
C LEU A 266 -17.59 -35.26 -14.24
N ASN A 267 -17.68 -36.45 -13.66
CA ASN A 267 -18.06 -37.69 -14.33
C ASN A 267 -19.57 -37.82 -14.58
N ALA A 268 -20.41 -36.96 -14.00
CA ALA A 268 -21.85 -36.91 -14.30
C ALA A 268 -22.13 -36.23 -15.66
N ARG A 269 -21.15 -35.51 -16.22
CA ARG A 269 -21.30 -34.83 -17.50
C ARG A 269 -21.11 -35.79 -18.67
N ASP A 270 -22.12 -35.87 -19.52
CA ASP A 270 -22.12 -36.67 -20.75
C ASP A 270 -20.91 -36.37 -21.66
N ILE A 271 -20.45 -35.11 -21.64
CA ILE A 271 -19.29 -34.62 -22.40
C ILE A 271 -17.98 -35.27 -21.93
N VAL A 272 -17.80 -35.41 -20.61
CA VAL A 272 -16.59 -35.95 -19.99
C VAL A 272 -16.59 -37.47 -20.11
N VAL A 273 -17.76 -38.09 -19.90
CA VAL A 273 -17.94 -39.55 -19.99
C VAL A 273 -17.72 -40.06 -21.41
N HIS A 274 -18.31 -39.40 -22.43
CA HIS A 274 -18.18 -39.82 -23.83
C HIS A 274 -16.99 -39.19 -24.55
N MET A 275 -16.12 -38.47 -23.83
CA MET A 275 -14.96 -37.73 -24.38
C MET A 275 -15.30 -36.97 -25.68
N LYS A 276 -16.43 -36.26 -25.71
CA LYS A 276 -16.84 -35.50 -26.90
C LYS A 276 -15.85 -34.34 -27.09
N ILE A 277 -14.95 -34.49 -28.06
CA ILE A 277 -13.85 -33.56 -28.34
C ILE A 277 -14.34 -32.11 -28.44
N GLY A 278 -15.45 -31.87 -29.14
CA GLY A 278 -16.03 -30.52 -29.29
C GLY A 278 -16.51 -29.91 -27.97
N GLY A 279 -17.12 -30.69 -27.09
CA GLY A 279 -17.59 -30.21 -25.78
C GLY A 279 -16.44 -29.93 -24.83
N LEU A 280 -15.41 -30.79 -24.81
CA LEU A 280 -14.21 -30.61 -23.99
C LEU A 280 -13.38 -29.41 -24.45
N ALA A 281 -13.23 -29.22 -25.77
CA ALA A 281 -12.58 -28.04 -26.34
C ALA A 281 -13.34 -26.75 -25.96
N CYS A 282 -14.67 -26.77 -26.05
CA CYS A 282 -15.50 -25.63 -25.67
C CYS A 282 -15.36 -25.28 -24.17
N LEU A 283 -15.36 -26.29 -23.30
CA LEU A 283 -15.13 -26.13 -21.86
C LEU A 283 -13.74 -25.51 -21.58
N GLY A 284 -12.67 -26.09 -22.14
CA GLY A 284 -11.31 -25.57 -21.97
C GLY A 284 -11.12 -24.16 -22.51
N CYS A 285 -11.68 -23.86 -23.69
CA CYS A 285 -11.62 -22.52 -24.28
C CYS A 285 -12.41 -21.49 -23.45
N SER A 286 -13.58 -21.86 -22.89
CA SER A 286 -14.35 -20.97 -22.00
C SER A 286 -13.57 -20.64 -20.72
N ALA A 287 -12.97 -21.65 -20.08
CA ALA A 287 -12.13 -21.50 -18.90
C ALA A 287 -10.91 -20.59 -19.16
N LEU A 288 -10.19 -20.85 -20.26
CA LEU A 288 -9.04 -20.03 -20.64
C LEU A 288 -9.44 -18.58 -20.96
N SER A 289 -10.59 -18.40 -21.61
CA SER A 289 -11.09 -17.06 -21.97
C SER A 289 -11.44 -16.24 -20.74
N TRP A 290 -12.10 -16.82 -19.74
CA TRP A 290 -12.39 -16.12 -18.48
C TRP A 290 -11.14 -15.82 -17.66
N TRP A 291 -10.18 -16.75 -17.59
CA TRP A 291 -8.91 -16.52 -16.89
C TRP A 291 -8.09 -15.39 -17.55
N LEU A 292 -7.89 -15.44 -18.87
CA LEU A 292 -7.21 -14.39 -19.62
C LEU A 292 -7.98 -13.06 -19.52
N GLY A 293 -9.31 -13.11 -19.53
CA GLY A 293 -10.19 -11.97 -19.33
C GLY A 293 -9.89 -11.25 -18.01
N LEU A 294 -9.82 -11.98 -16.90
CA LEU A 294 -9.47 -11.41 -15.60
C LEU A 294 -8.06 -10.81 -15.62
N VAL A 295 -7.05 -11.57 -16.08
CA VAL A 295 -5.65 -11.11 -16.11
C VAL A 295 -5.49 -9.81 -16.90
N LEU A 296 -6.14 -9.70 -18.06
CA LEU A 296 -6.10 -8.49 -18.88
C LEU A 296 -6.85 -7.32 -18.24
N SER A 297 -7.98 -7.58 -17.55
CA SER A 297 -8.72 -6.54 -16.83
C SER A 297 -7.94 -5.96 -15.65
N THR A 298 -7.02 -6.73 -15.05
CA THR A 298 -6.26 -6.35 -13.86
C THR A 298 -4.78 -6.10 -14.15
N VAL A 299 -4.35 -6.16 -15.42
CA VAL A 299 -2.94 -5.98 -15.80
C VAL A 299 -2.39 -4.60 -15.37
N TYR A 300 -3.27 -3.60 -15.22
CA TYR A 300 -2.89 -2.28 -14.73
C TYR A 300 -2.26 -2.33 -13.33
N VAL A 301 -2.66 -3.28 -12.48
CA VAL A 301 -2.15 -3.48 -11.12
C VAL A 301 -0.64 -3.79 -11.15
N TRP A 302 -0.17 -4.45 -12.21
CA TRP A 302 1.26 -4.75 -12.41
C TRP A 302 2.13 -3.49 -12.59
N TYR A 303 1.53 -2.43 -13.12
CA TYR A 303 2.20 -1.17 -13.44
C TYR A 303 2.02 -0.09 -12.36
N LEU A 304 1.28 -0.36 -11.29
CA LEU A 304 1.15 0.55 -10.15
C LEU A 304 2.52 0.85 -9.52
N LYS A 305 2.80 2.14 -9.30
CA LYS A 305 4.00 2.61 -8.60
C LYS A 305 3.60 2.98 -7.17
N ILE A 306 3.63 1.99 -6.29
CA ILE A 306 3.29 2.15 -4.87
C ILE A 306 4.51 2.73 -4.14
N HIS A 307 4.30 3.72 -3.28
CA HIS A 307 5.38 4.24 -2.42
C HIS A 307 5.61 3.30 -1.22
N ARG A 308 6.83 3.27 -0.68
CA ARG A 308 7.14 2.41 0.47
C ARG A 308 6.29 2.85 1.68
N ILE A 309 5.61 1.91 2.34
CA ILE A 309 4.73 2.16 3.51
C ILE A 309 3.45 2.97 3.18
N GLU A 310 2.92 2.83 1.97
CA GLU A 310 1.62 3.42 1.63
C GLU A 310 0.49 2.84 2.49
N ARG A 311 -0.50 3.66 2.88
CA ARG A 311 -1.59 3.19 3.73
C ARG A 311 -2.50 2.24 2.93
N THR A 312 -3.05 1.23 3.58
CA THR A 312 -3.97 0.27 2.95
C THR A 312 -5.23 0.92 2.37
N GLN A 313 -5.63 2.08 2.92
CA GLN A 313 -6.75 2.88 2.46
C GLN A 313 -6.48 3.59 1.13
N ASP A 314 -5.20 3.81 0.81
CA ASP A 314 -4.78 4.43 -0.44
C ASP A 314 -4.63 3.38 -1.54
N LEU A 315 -4.26 2.17 -1.16
CA LEU A 315 -4.09 1.05 -2.08
C LEU A 315 -5.39 0.37 -2.51
N PHE A 316 -6.32 0.16 -1.58
CA PHE A 316 -7.59 -0.53 -1.85
C PHE A 316 -8.75 0.43 -1.69
N VAL A 317 -9.63 0.46 -2.68
CA VAL A 317 -10.76 1.40 -2.66
C VAL A 317 -11.74 1.02 -1.58
N ARG A 318 -12.16 -0.24 -1.49
CA ARG A 318 -13.04 -0.83 -0.47
C ARG A 318 -12.25 -1.47 0.68
N ARG A 319 -12.74 -1.38 1.92
CA ARG A 319 -12.09 -1.97 3.11
C ARG A 319 -12.38 -3.46 3.24
N THR A 320 -13.59 -3.85 2.85
CA THR A 320 -14.10 -5.22 2.84
C THR A 320 -13.75 -5.90 1.52
N TYR A 321 -13.62 -7.22 1.56
CA TYR A 321 -13.51 -8.09 0.39
C TYR A 321 -14.77 -8.94 0.26
N GLU A 322 -15.03 -9.45 -0.93
CA GLU A 322 -16.09 -10.44 -1.15
C GLU A 322 -15.58 -11.84 -0.81
N GLY A 323 -16.21 -12.51 0.16
CA GLY A 323 -15.74 -13.81 0.66
C GLY A 323 -15.82 -14.92 -0.39
N ALA A 324 -16.82 -14.88 -1.27
CA ALA A 324 -17.02 -15.84 -2.35
C ALA A 324 -16.10 -15.61 -3.57
N PHE A 325 -15.50 -14.41 -3.69
CA PHE A 325 -14.68 -14.00 -4.83
C PHE A 325 -13.39 -13.38 -4.31
N MET A 326 -12.63 -14.13 -3.50
CA MET A 326 -11.49 -13.58 -2.76
C MET A 326 -10.45 -12.96 -3.70
N GLU A 327 -9.98 -13.74 -4.67
CA GLU A 327 -8.92 -13.35 -5.59
C GLU A 327 -9.38 -12.24 -6.55
N GLN A 328 -10.57 -12.34 -7.13
CA GLN A 328 -11.13 -11.31 -8.00
C GLN A 328 -11.39 -10.03 -7.20
N SER A 329 -11.91 -10.15 -5.96
CA SER A 329 -12.15 -9.01 -5.09
C SER A 329 -10.86 -8.31 -4.67
N MET A 330 -9.75 -9.00 -4.45
CA MET A 330 -8.49 -8.33 -4.12
C MET A 330 -7.91 -7.60 -5.32
N LEU A 331 -7.93 -8.23 -6.50
CA LEU A 331 -7.38 -7.65 -7.73
C LEU A 331 -8.20 -6.44 -8.23
N LEU A 332 -9.53 -6.56 -8.30
CA LEU A 332 -10.41 -5.51 -8.82
C LEU A 332 -10.61 -4.35 -7.84
N ASN A 333 -10.35 -4.58 -6.55
CA ASN A 333 -10.40 -3.55 -5.51
C ASN A 333 -9.09 -2.75 -5.37
N ALA A 334 -8.00 -3.17 -6.03
CA ALA A 334 -6.80 -2.36 -6.13
C ALA A 334 -7.12 -1.06 -6.87
N ARG A 335 -6.71 0.08 -6.32
CA ARG A 335 -7.09 1.39 -6.86
C ARG A 335 -6.64 1.54 -8.32
N PHE A 336 -7.59 1.79 -9.20
CA PHE A 336 -7.34 2.10 -10.59
C PHE A 336 -7.00 3.58 -10.70
N GLU A 337 -5.71 3.86 -10.65
CA GLU A 337 -5.23 5.17 -11.07
C GLU A 337 -4.98 5.10 -12.57
N ILE A 338 -5.77 5.87 -13.34
CA ILE A 338 -5.24 6.36 -14.61
C ILE A 338 -3.96 7.03 -14.20
N ARG A 339 -2.84 6.51 -14.68
CA ARG A 339 -1.55 7.19 -14.59
C ARG A 339 -1.75 8.47 -15.38
N LYS A 340 -2.39 9.49 -14.75
CA LYS A 340 -2.06 10.87 -15.00
C LYS A 340 -0.57 10.76 -15.09
N LYS A 341 0.01 11.13 -16.23
CA LYS A 341 1.28 11.82 -16.10
C LYS A 341 0.97 12.83 -15.00
N ILE A 342 1.37 12.51 -13.76
CA ILE A 342 1.92 13.50 -12.87
C ILE A 342 3.00 14.03 -13.77
N LYS A 343 2.57 15.03 -14.54
CA LYS A 343 3.41 15.94 -15.25
C LYS A 343 4.31 16.32 -14.10
N ASN A 344 5.54 15.80 -14.15
CA ASN A 344 6.68 16.30 -13.38
C ASN A 344 6.96 17.74 -13.85
N LEU A 345 5.93 18.58 -13.88
CA LEU A 345 5.92 20.00 -14.18
C LEU A 345 5.64 20.81 -12.92
N SER A 346 5.52 20.20 -11.73
CA SER A 346 6.13 20.88 -10.60
C SER A 346 7.64 20.64 -10.71
N PRO A 347 8.48 21.68 -10.80
CA PRO A 347 9.90 21.48 -10.60
C PRO A 347 10.05 20.74 -9.26
N LYS A 348 10.85 19.67 -9.19
CA LYS A 348 11.15 19.03 -7.90
C LYS A 348 11.59 20.14 -6.96
N GLU A 349 10.73 20.46 -5.99
CA GLU A 349 10.99 21.50 -5.02
C GLU A 349 12.05 20.96 -4.08
N THR A 350 13.08 21.77 -3.84
CA THR A 350 14.20 21.36 -3.00
C THR A 350 13.73 21.46 -1.56
N ILE A 351 13.80 20.34 -0.85
CA ILE A 351 13.41 20.26 0.56
C ILE A 351 14.60 20.69 1.40
N LYS A 352 14.36 21.52 2.43
CA LYS A 352 15.41 21.95 3.36
C LYS A 352 15.28 21.22 4.68
N VAL A 353 16.37 20.63 5.17
CA VAL A 353 16.37 19.92 6.44
C VAL A 353 17.43 20.51 7.37
N PHE A 354 16.96 21.05 8.50
CA PHE A 354 17.82 21.55 9.58
C PHE A 354 18.03 20.45 10.61
N LEU A 355 19.25 19.95 10.72
CA LEU A 355 19.63 18.96 11.73
C LEU A 355 20.11 19.68 12.98
N CYS A 356 19.41 19.50 14.10
CA CYS A 356 19.65 20.22 15.35
C CYS A 356 20.04 19.27 16.46
N ALA A 357 21.34 19.19 16.75
CA ALA A 357 21.87 18.43 17.88
C ALA A 357 22.01 19.32 19.12
N THR A 358 21.67 18.81 20.30
CA THR A 358 21.99 19.46 21.58
C THR A 358 23.10 18.70 22.28
N MET A 359 24.10 19.42 22.76
CA MET A 359 25.28 18.88 23.46
C MET A 359 25.52 19.63 24.77
N TRP A 360 26.15 18.99 25.75
CA TRP A 360 26.68 19.58 26.97
C TRP A 360 27.97 18.89 27.47
N HIS A 361 27.86 17.65 27.94
CA HIS A 361 28.93 16.87 28.59
C HIS A 361 29.11 15.50 27.92
N GLU A 362 28.95 15.45 26.60
CA GLU A 362 29.16 14.22 25.83
C GLU A 362 30.64 13.83 25.87
N THR A 363 30.86 12.52 25.75
CA THR A 363 32.21 11.96 25.63
C THR A 363 32.77 12.18 24.23
N TYR A 364 34.09 12.05 24.09
CA TYR A 364 34.77 12.11 22.80
C TYR A 364 34.15 11.14 21.78
N ASP A 365 33.84 9.90 22.18
CA ASP A 365 33.23 8.89 21.30
C ASP A 365 31.80 9.24 20.87
N GLU A 366 31.01 9.85 21.75
CA GLU A 366 29.65 10.32 21.44
C GLU A 366 29.69 11.46 20.42
N MET A 367 30.52 12.48 20.69
CA MET A 367 30.74 13.60 19.75
C MET A 367 31.27 13.10 18.40
N MET A 368 32.19 12.13 18.40
CA MET A 368 32.73 11.53 17.18
C MET A 368 31.63 10.88 16.32
N LYS A 369 30.72 10.10 16.92
CA LYS A 369 29.64 9.40 16.19
C LYS A 369 28.71 10.37 15.45
N ILE A 370 28.26 11.42 16.13
CA ILE A 370 27.32 12.36 15.54
C ILE A 370 27.99 13.24 14.47
N ILE A 371 29.24 13.67 14.69
CA ILE A 371 29.99 14.43 13.68
C ILE A 371 30.23 13.56 12.44
N ILE A 372 30.66 12.31 12.59
CA ILE A 372 30.77 11.36 11.46
C ILE A 372 29.43 11.22 10.72
N SER A 373 28.31 11.14 11.43
CA SER A 373 26.98 11.03 10.82
C SER A 373 26.62 12.27 9.98
N MET A 374 26.97 13.47 10.43
CA MET A 374 26.80 14.72 9.67
C MET A 374 27.69 14.72 8.40
N PHE A 375 28.94 14.29 8.50
CA PHE A 375 29.85 14.21 7.34
C PHE A 375 29.45 13.12 6.33
N ARG A 376 28.88 11.99 6.80
CA ARG A 376 28.27 10.98 5.93
C ARG A 376 27.09 11.56 5.12
N LEU A 377 26.26 12.42 5.74
CA LEU A 377 25.19 13.12 5.03
C LEU A 377 25.73 14.14 4.02
N ASP A 378 26.79 14.89 4.37
CA ASP A 378 27.46 15.82 3.46
C ASP A 378 27.96 15.11 2.19
N LYS A 379 28.60 13.94 2.35
CA LYS A 379 29.02 13.09 1.23
C LYS A 379 27.86 12.54 0.40
N TYR A 380 26.71 12.27 1.02
CA TYR A 380 25.54 11.70 0.34
C TYR A 380 24.81 12.72 -0.56
N ARG A 381 24.82 14.01 -0.20
CA ARG A 381 24.25 15.12 -0.97
C ARG A 381 25.21 16.33 -1.01
N PRO A 382 26.20 16.31 -1.91
CA PRO A 382 27.17 17.39 -2.06
C PRO A 382 26.51 18.66 -2.65
N LYS A 383 27.03 19.83 -2.27
CA LYS A 383 26.68 21.16 -2.81
C LYS A 383 27.71 21.71 -3.82
N THR A 384 28.67 20.91 -4.26
CA THR A 384 29.77 21.35 -5.14
C THR A 384 29.27 21.90 -6.48
N MET A 385 29.89 23.00 -6.95
CA MET A 385 29.46 23.75 -8.14
C MET A 385 29.36 22.92 -9.43
N GLU A 386 30.16 21.86 -9.59
CA GLU A 386 30.14 21.01 -10.79
C GLU A 386 28.86 20.16 -10.95
N GLN A 387 28.11 19.92 -9.87
CA GLN A 387 26.83 19.17 -9.89
C GLN A 387 25.58 20.06 -9.80
N SER A 388 25.75 21.39 -9.83
CA SER A 388 24.64 22.37 -9.76
C SER A 388 23.62 22.27 -10.91
N ASN A 389 23.95 21.57 -12.00
CA ASN A 389 23.02 21.28 -13.09
C ASN A 389 22.01 20.17 -12.76
N VAL A 390 22.24 19.38 -11.71
CA VAL A 390 21.26 18.43 -11.15
C VAL A 390 20.75 19.01 -9.84
N LYS A 391 19.58 19.66 -9.88
CA LYS A 391 18.95 20.23 -8.69
C LYS A 391 18.72 19.11 -7.66
N ASN A 392 19.50 19.14 -6.56
CA ASN A 392 19.32 18.19 -5.46
C ASN A 392 17.90 18.29 -4.91
N ASP A 393 17.33 17.14 -4.60
CA ASP A 393 15.98 17.01 -4.04
C ASP A 393 15.91 17.44 -2.56
N VAL A 394 17.04 17.41 -1.87
CA VAL A 394 17.16 17.77 -0.44
C VAL A 394 18.44 18.57 -0.18
N GLU A 395 18.33 19.60 0.65
CA GLU A 395 19.40 20.43 1.17
C GLU A 395 19.56 20.23 2.68
N PHE A 396 20.80 20.02 3.15
CA PHE A 396 21.11 19.90 4.57
C PHE A 396 21.81 21.14 5.13
N GLU A 397 21.43 21.50 6.37
CA GLU A 397 22.12 22.47 7.21
C GLU A 397 22.24 21.89 8.63
N PHE A 398 23.45 21.85 9.17
CA PHE A 398 23.75 21.20 10.44
C PHE A 398 23.94 22.25 11.55
N HIS A 399 23.31 22.04 12.69
CA HIS A 399 23.41 22.90 13.86
C HIS A 399 23.69 22.07 15.12
N ILE A 400 24.70 22.49 15.87
CA ILE A 400 25.05 21.93 17.17
C ILE A 400 24.87 23.03 18.21
N TYR A 401 24.01 22.80 19.19
CA TYR A 401 23.75 23.71 20.30
C TYR A 401 24.47 23.20 21.54
N PHE A 402 25.64 23.76 21.80
CA PHE A 402 26.51 23.39 22.90
C PHE A 402 26.16 24.22 24.15
N ASP A 403 25.67 23.53 25.18
CA ASP A 403 25.25 24.14 26.44
C ASP A 403 26.43 24.37 27.38
N ASP A 404 26.40 25.46 28.15
CA ASP A 404 27.44 25.87 29.11
C ASP A 404 28.89 25.75 28.59
N ALA A 405 29.15 26.26 27.39
CA ALA A 405 30.42 26.10 26.68
C ALA A 405 31.60 26.89 27.29
N PHE A 406 31.37 27.70 28.33
CA PHE A 406 32.36 28.66 28.84
C PHE A 406 32.58 28.55 30.36
N LYS A 407 33.85 28.48 30.76
CA LYS A 407 34.32 28.56 32.14
C LYS A 407 34.94 29.93 32.44
N ASN A 408 34.92 30.34 33.71
CA ASN A 408 35.58 31.58 34.14
C ASN A 408 37.00 31.24 34.63
N VAL A 409 38.02 31.79 34.00
CA VAL A 409 39.43 31.64 34.37
C VAL A 409 40.03 33.05 34.41
N ASP A 410 40.61 33.44 35.55
CA ASP A 410 41.26 34.76 35.73
C ASP A 410 40.40 35.95 35.27
N ASN A 411 39.11 35.97 35.66
CA ASN A 411 38.12 36.97 35.25
C ASN A 411 37.87 37.08 33.73
N ARG A 412 38.29 36.09 32.94
CA ARG A 412 37.99 35.95 31.52
C ARG A 412 37.17 34.70 31.25
N ARG A 413 36.29 34.78 30.26
CA ARG A 413 35.51 33.63 29.78
C ARG A 413 36.36 32.84 28.79
N HIS A 414 36.68 31.60 29.15
CA HIS A 414 37.40 30.65 28.31
C HIS A 414 36.47 29.49 27.92
N ALA A 415 36.72 28.84 26.78
CA ALA A 415 36.01 27.62 26.42
C ALA A 415 36.22 26.55 27.51
N ASN A 416 35.20 25.74 27.77
CA ASN A 416 35.34 24.58 28.65
C ASN A 416 36.05 23.42 27.91
N GLU A 417 36.47 22.41 28.66
CA GLU A 417 37.20 21.26 28.10
C GLU A 417 36.36 20.46 27.08
N TYR A 418 35.04 20.36 27.27
CA TYR A 418 34.15 19.65 26.36
C TYR A 418 33.97 20.37 25.01
N ALA A 419 33.93 21.70 25.01
CA ALA A 419 33.88 22.52 23.80
C ALA A 419 35.22 22.45 23.04
N GLU A 420 36.34 22.38 23.77
CA GLU A 420 37.67 22.13 23.18
C GLU A 420 37.73 20.74 22.53
N ILE A 421 37.25 19.70 23.22
CA ILE A 421 37.13 18.33 22.69
C ILE A 421 36.31 18.31 21.40
N LEU A 422 35.15 18.98 21.36
CA LEU A 422 34.32 19.06 20.15
C LEU A 422 35.08 19.65 18.96
N VAL A 423 35.83 20.72 19.18
CA VAL A 423 36.61 21.37 18.12
C VAL A 423 37.69 20.42 17.60
N ASP A 424 38.33 19.63 18.46
CA ASP A 424 39.34 18.66 18.06
C ASP A 424 38.72 17.47 17.30
N VAL A 425 37.57 16.96 17.75
CA VAL A 425 36.79 15.93 17.00
C VAL A 425 36.42 16.43 15.61
N ILE A 426 35.94 17.68 15.49
CA ILE A 426 35.59 18.26 14.17
C ILE A 426 36.81 18.32 13.25
N LYS A 427 37.98 18.75 13.76
CA LYS A 427 39.22 18.79 12.96
C LYS A 427 39.62 17.40 12.48
N GLU A 428 39.55 16.40 13.35
CA GLU A 428 39.92 15.02 13.04
C GLU A 428 39.01 14.42 11.95
N VAL A 429 37.69 14.52 12.13
CA VAL A 429 36.72 14.03 11.14
C VAL A 429 36.87 14.79 9.82
N TYR A 430 37.14 16.09 9.87
CA TYR A 430 37.35 16.88 8.66
C TYR A 430 38.52 16.37 7.82
N ILE A 431 39.65 16.02 8.46
CA ILE A 431 40.81 15.45 7.78
C ILE A 431 40.42 14.11 7.14
N ILE A 432 39.78 13.22 7.90
CA ILE A 432 39.35 11.89 7.44
C ILE A 432 38.45 11.97 6.19
N PHE A 433 37.51 12.92 6.14
CA PHE A 433 36.57 13.05 5.03
C PHE A 433 37.07 13.94 3.88
N SER A 434 38.17 14.66 4.06
CA SER A 434 38.81 15.48 3.01
C SER A 434 39.82 14.68 2.17
N GLU A 435 40.42 13.63 2.73
CA GLU A 435 41.37 12.77 2.02
C GLU A 435 40.62 11.69 1.23
N GLU A 436 40.44 11.89 -0.08
CA GLU A 436 39.81 10.89 -0.96
C GLU A 436 40.74 9.71 -1.32
N ASP A 437 42.05 9.83 -1.11
CA ASP A 437 43.05 8.78 -1.33
C ASP A 437 44.12 8.79 -0.22
N PRO A 438 44.34 7.69 0.51
CA PRO A 438 45.35 7.56 1.56
C PRO A 438 46.74 7.35 0.95
N CYS A 439 47.21 8.28 0.10
CA CYS A 439 48.62 8.28 -0.30
C CYS A 439 49.44 8.95 0.82
N MET A 440 50.31 8.17 1.44
CA MET A 440 51.15 8.45 2.62
C MET A 440 52.06 9.71 2.53
N PHE A 441 52.05 10.43 1.40
CA PHE A 441 52.98 11.53 1.08
C PHE A 441 52.30 12.87 0.75
N LYS A 442 50.99 13.03 0.95
CA LYS A 442 50.36 14.35 0.81
C LYS A 442 50.53 15.18 2.10
N PRO A 443 50.89 16.47 2.01
CA PRO A 443 50.94 17.34 3.18
C PRO A 443 49.56 17.38 3.86
N LYS A 444 49.55 17.34 5.21
CA LYS A 444 48.34 17.38 6.04
C LYS A 444 47.38 18.44 5.51
N ALA A 445 46.12 18.05 5.29
CA ALA A 445 45.08 18.95 4.84
C ALA A 445 45.04 20.23 5.70
N ALA A 446 44.81 21.37 5.05
CA ALA A 446 44.67 22.64 5.75
C ALA A 446 43.54 22.55 6.80
N PRO A 447 43.67 23.24 7.95
CA PRO A 447 42.61 23.25 8.95
C PRO A 447 41.28 23.68 8.33
N PRO A 448 40.14 23.15 8.83
CA PRO A 448 38.84 23.45 8.25
C PRO A 448 38.64 24.98 8.22
N PRO A 449 38.11 25.54 7.11
CA PRO A 449 37.80 26.96 7.05
C PRO A 449 36.75 27.28 8.12
N GLN A 450 37.20 27.90 9.21
CA GLN A 450 36.36 28.24 10.36
C GLN A 450 36.14 29.74 10.43
N LYS A 451 34.89 30.15 10.60
CA LYS A 451 34.53 31.54 10.90
C LYS A 451 34.01 31.64 12.32
N ILE A 452 34.66 32.47 13.12
CA ILE A 452 34.30 32.71 14.53
C ILE A 452 33.47 33.98 14.59
N ILE A 453 32.28 33.89 15.18
CA ILE A 453 31.31 34.99 15.27
C ILE A 453 30.90 35.18 16.73
N ASN A 454 31.06 36.39 17.24
CA ASN A 454 30.49 36.76 18.54
C ASN A 454 28.97 36.93 18.42
N THR A 455 28.24 36.37 19.36
CA THR A 455 26.78 36.36 19.35
C THR A 455 26.21 36.81 20.70
N PRO A 456 24.97 37.32 20.77
CA PRO A 456 24.38 37.77 22.04
C PRO A 456 24.27 36.68 23.12
N TYR A 457 24.35 35.41 22.74
CA TYR A 457 24.26 34.26 23.65
C TYR A 457 25.61 33.59 23.95
N GLY A 458 26.73 34.14 23.44
CA GLY A 458 28.06 33.53 23.54
C GLY A 458 28.80 33.60 22.20
N GLY A 459 29.09 32.45 21.60
CA GLY A 459 29.84 32.35 20.33
C GLY A 459 29.16 31.46 19.30
N ARG A 460 29.55 31.63 18.03
CA ARG A 460 29.21 30.71 16.95
C ARG A 460 30.43 30.40 16.10
N LEU A 461 30.65 29.12 15.83
CA LEU A 461 31.64 28.63 14.87
C LEU A 461 30.88 28.17 13.62
N GLU A 462 31.27 28.69 12.45
CA GLU A 462 30.73 28.26 11.17
C GLU A 462 31.81 27.51 10.39
N TYR A 463 31.46 26.31 9.94
CA TYR A 463 32.29 25.43 9.13
C TYR A 463 31.60 25.16 7.78
N THR A 464 32.37 25.22 6.70
CA THR A 464 31.97 24.66 5.41
C THR A 464 32.54 23.25 5.33
N LEU A 465 31.67 22.24 5.25
CA LEU A 465 32.08 20.84 5.15
C LEU A 465 32.74 20.53 3.79
N PRO A 466 33.52 19.43 3.66
CA PRO A 466 34.28 19.14 2.45
C PRO A 466 33.46 19.09 1.16
N LYS A 467 32.18 18.71 1.24
CA LYS A 467 31.27 18.67 0.08
C LYS A 467 30.31 19.87 0.00
N GLY A 468 30.54 20.91 0.80
CA GLY A 468 29.93 22.22 0.67
C GLY A 468 28.69 22.48 1.53
N ASN A 469 28.20 21.50 2.32
CA ASN A 469 27.15 21.80 3.30
C ASN A 469 27.69 22.62 4.49
N LEU A 470 26.80 23.35 5.15
CA LEU A 470 27.12 24.23 6.26
C LEU A 470 26.89 23.53 7.60
N MET A 471 27.87 23.64 8.49
CA MET A 471 27.76 23.21 9.89
C MET A 471 28.02 24.37 10.83
N MET A 472 27.10 24.63 11.75
CA MET A 472 27.18 25.72 12.73
C MET A 472 27.18 25.18 14.15
N VAL A 473 28.18 25.57 14.94
CA VAL A 473 28.28 25.24 16.37
C VAL A 473 27.95 26.49 17.17
N HIS A 474 26.84 26.46 17.89
CA HIS A 474 26.35 27.53 18.76
C HIS A 474 26.86 27.27 20.18
N LEU A 475 27.86 28.04 20.62
CA LEU A 475 28.46 27.96 21.95
C LEU A 475 27.70 28.88 22.90
N LYS A 476 26.94 28.30 23.84
CA LYS A 476 26.12 29.05 24.79
C LYS A 476 26.89 29.42 26.04
N ASP A 477 26.79 30.67 26.46
CA ASP A 477 27.24 31.14 27.76
C ASP A 477 26.08 31.13 28.77
N LYS A 478 26.19 30.35 29.85
CA LYS A 478 25.16 30.26 30.90
C LYS A 478 24.84 31.58 31.61
N THR A 479 25.73 32.58 31.51
CA THR A 479 25.54 33.92 32.08
C THR A 479 24.69 34.82 31.18
N LEU A 480 24.65 34.53 29.87
CA LEU A 480 23.94 35.32 28.87
C LEU A 480 22.61 34.70 28.46
N ILE A 481 22.51 33.37 28.43
CA ILE A 481 21.32 32.64 28.02
C ILE A 481 21.00 31.50 28.98
N ARG A 482 19.71 31.14 29.08
CA ARG A 482 19.26 30.01 29.88
C ARG A 482 19.92 28.71 29.40
N HIS A 483 20.52 27.99 30.35
CA HIS A 483 21.19 26.72 30.14
C HIS A 483 20.22 25.54 30.39
N LYS A 484 20.65 24.32 30.08
CA LYS A 484 19.94 23.03 30.01
C LYS A 484 19.39 22.69 28.62
N LYS A 485 19.29 21.38 28.36
CA LYS A 485 18.81 20.78 27.11
C LYS A 485 17.50 21.37 26.57
N ARG A 486 16.48 21.56 27.43
CA ARG A 486 15.19 22.15 27.02
C ARG A 486 15.34 23.60 26.54
N TRP A 487 16.22 24.39 27.15
CA TRP A 487 16.49 25.76 26.72
C TRP A 487 17.28 25.80 25.42
N SER A 488 18.19 24.85 25.19
CA SER A 488 18.83 24.66 23.88
C SER A 488 17.82 24.29 22.79
N GLN A 489 16.81 23.46 23.12
CA GLN A 489 15.73 23.13 22.19
C GLN A 489 14.89 24.35 21.81
N ILE A 490 14.51 25.16 22.80
CA ILE A 490 13.78 26.41 22.57
C ILE A 490 14.62 27.37 21.71
N MET A 491 15.91 27.50 22.02
CA MET A 491 16.82 28.38 21.30
C MET A 491 16.88 28.06 19.80
N TYR A 492 16.99 26.79 19.41
CA TYR A 492 17.06 26.46 17.99
C TYR A 492 15.73 26.72 17.27
N MET A 493 14.58 26.54 17.94
CA MET A 493 13.29 26.89 17.35
C MET A 493 13.22 28.39 17.05
N TYR A 494 13.61 29.25 18.00
CA TYR A 494 13.68 30.70 17.77
C TYR A 494 14.70 31.08 16.69
N TYR A 495 15.87 30.43 16.71
CA TYR A 495 16.91 30.71 15.72
C TYR A 495 16.49 30.31 14.31
N ILE A 496 15.92 29.11 14.13
CA ILE A 496 15.56 28.59 12.81
C ILE A 496 14.28 29.24 12.30
N LEU A 497 13.19 29.16 13.08
CA LEU A 497 11.88 29.65 12.67
C LEU A 497 11.82 31.17 12.69
N GLY A 498 12.37 31.79 13.75
CA GLY A 498 12.29 33.24 13.94
C GLY A 498 13.29 34.02 13.10
N TRP A 499 14.53 33.53 12.98
CA TRP A 499 15.60 34.28 12.31
C TRP A 499 16.04 33.65 10.99
N ARG A 500 16.38 32.36 10.95
CA ARG A 500 17.02 31.75 9.77
C ARG A 500 16.10 31.70 8.55
N LEU A 501 14.84 31.31 8.74
CA LEU A 501 13.83 31.26 7.68
C LEU A 501 13.32 32.67 7.33
N ASN A 502 12.98 33.48 8.33
CA ASN A 502 12.29 34.74 8.08
C ASN A 502 13.22 35.91 7.69
N ARG A 503 14.53 35.86 8.01
CA ARG A 503 15.43 37.02 7.82
C ARG A 503 15.50 37.51 6.38
N GLN A 504 15.48 36.61 5.40
CA GLN A 504 15.50 37.01 3.99
C GLN A 504 14.23 37.80 3.64
N TYR A 505 13.06 37.29 4.05
CA TYR A 505 11.78 37.93 3.82
C TYR A 505 11.64 39.27 4.54
N PHE A 506 12.17 39.40 5.75
CA PHE A 506 12.19 40.70 6.47
C PHE A 506 13.00 41.76 5.71
N LYS A 507 14.17 41.41 5.18
CA LYS A 507 14.97 42.34 4.37
C LYS A 507 14.26 42.71 3.06
N GLU A 508 13.69 41.71 2.38
CA GLU A 508 12.96 41.94 1.12
C GLU A 508 11.65 42.74 1.34
N PHE A 509 11.06 42.67 2.53
CA PHE A 509 9.92 43.48 2.95
C PHE A 509 10.34 44.95 3.19
N GLU A 510 11.47 45.18 3.88
CA GLU A 510 12.06 46.53 4.04
C GLU A 510 12.40 47.16 2.67
N GLU A 511 12.75 46.34 1.69
CA GLU A 511 13.03 46.75 0.30
C GLU A 511 11.78 46.92 -0.59
N SER A 512 10.58 46.97 0.00
CA SER A 512 9.29 47.34 -0.65
C SER A 512 8.78 46.38 -1.76
N LYS A 513 8.82 45.06 -1.53
CA LYS A 513 8.09 44.08 -2.37
C LYS A 513 6.66 43.82 -1.89
N GLU A 514 5.80 43.39 -2.81
CA GLU A 514 4.37 43.11 -2.60
C GLU A 514 4.15 42.00 -1.55
N LEU A 515 3.45 42.34 -0.47
CA LEU A 515 3.29 41.52 0.74
C LEU A 515 2.68 40.13 0.47
N ASP A 516 1.72 40.04 -0.46
CA ASP A 516 1.03 38.78 -0.75
C ASP A 516 1.97 37.76 -1.42
N THR A 517 2.83 38.23 -2.34
CA THR A 517 3.81 37.36 -3.01
C THR A 517 4.89 36.85 -2.05
N LEU A 518 5.26 37.66 -1.05
CA LEU A 518 6.19 37.27 0.01
C LEU A 518 5.57 36.21 0.92
N ASN A 519 4.31 36.39 1.33
CA ASN A 519 3.59 35.46 2.19
C ASN A 519 3.40 34.09 1.51
N GLU A 520 3.06 34.05 0.22
CA GLU A 520 2.94 32.80 -0.53
C GLU A 520 4.29 32.05 -0.62
N ARG A 521 5.38 32.77 -0.87
CA ARG A 521 6.73 32.19 -0.92
C ARG A 521 7.19 31.66 0.43
N LEU A 522 6.98 32.43 1.49
CA LEU A 522 7.31 32.03 2.86
C LEU A 522 6.51 30.79 3.26
N LYS A 523 5.20 30.77 2.98
CA LYS A 523 4.36 29.61 3.22
C LYS A 523 4.89 28.38 2.49
N LYS A 524 5.22 28.53 1.22
CA LYS A 524 5.77 27.46 0.39
C LYS A 524 7.14 26.94 0.85
N GLU A 525 8.03 27.82 1.30
CA GLU A 525 9.32 27.41 1.86
C GLU A 525 9.14 26.72 3.23
N SER A 526 8.19 27.19 4.04
CA SER A 526 7.87 26.58 5.33
C SER A 526 7.30 25.17 5.19
N GLU A 527 6.45 24.92 4.19
CA GLU A 527 5.90 23.58 3.86
C GLU A 527 6.98 22.62 3.35
N ASN A 528 8.08 23.14 2.80
CA ASN A 528 9.22 22.37 2.29
C ASN A 528 10.42 22.33 3.26
N THR A 529 10.25 22.81 4.49
CA THR A 529 11.31 22.86 5.50
C THR A 529 10.99 21.92 6.66
N TYR A 530 11.96 21.09 7.04
CA TYR A 530 11.85 20.18 8.17
C TYR A 530 12.95 20.41 9.20
N VAL A 531 12.61 20.29 10.48
CA VAL A 531 13.58 20.29 11.59
C VAL A 531 13.74 18.87 12.11
N LEU A 532 14.97 18.35 12.08
CA LEU A 532 15.33 17.08 12.67
C LEU A 532 16.04 17.32 14.01
N ALA A 533 15.34 17.04 15.11
CA ALA A 533 15.90 17.14 16.46
C ALA A 533 16.73 15.89 16.78
N LEU A 534 17.98 16.10 17.20
CA LEU A 534 18.98 15.08 17.48
C LEU A 534 19.55 15.27 18.89
N ASP A 535 20.05 14.17 19.45
CA ASP A 535 20.79 14.16 20.69
C ASP A 535 22.29 13.99 20.41
N GLY A 536 23.16 14.43 21.34
CA GLY A 536 24.61 14.45 21.14
C GLY A 536 25.28 13.08 20.94
N ASP A 537 24.57 12.00 21.27
CA ASP A 537 25.00 10.59 21.21
C ASP A 537 24.39 9.81 20.03
N THR A 538 23.65 10.47 19.13
CA THR A 538 22.91 9.80 18.05
C THR A 538 23.82 9.46 16.86
N ASP A 539 23.79 8.19 16.41
CA ASP A 539 24.37 7.72 15.13
C ASP A 539 23.25 7.47 14.11
N PHE A 540 23.46 7.90 12.86
CA PHE A 540 22.50 7.65 11.78
C PHE A 540 23.16 7.53 10.41
N GLN A 541 22.49 6.78 9.54
CA GLN A 541 22.90 6.60 8.14
C GLN A 541 22.06 7.48 7.21
N PRO A 542 22.62 7.98 6.10
CA PRO A 542 21.88 8.79 5.12
C PRO A 542 20.58 8.14 4.63
N ALA A 543 20.59 6.81 4.41
CA ALA A 543 19.40 6.07 3.98
C ALA A 543 18.23 6.16 4.98
N ALA A 544 18.52 6.17 6.29
CA ALA A 544 17.50 6.29 7.32
C ALA A 544 16.88 7.70 7.32
N VAL A 545 17.70 8.73 7.14
CA VAL A 545 17.26 10.13 7.04
C VAL A 545 16.40 10.33 5.79
N MET A 546 16.76 9.75 4.64
CA MET A 546 15.94 9.82 3.42
C MET A 546 14.56 9.19 3.62
N LEU A 547 14.49 8.02 4.26
CA LEU A 547 13.22 7.36 4.57
C LEU A 547 12.35 8.21 5.50
N LEU A 548 12.96 8.89 6.47
CA LEU A 548 12.25 9.82 7.33
C LEU A 548 11.67 10.99 6.53
N ILE A 549 12.45 11.60 5.64
CA ILE A 549 12.00 12.71 4.79
C ILE A 549 10.86 12.27 3.87
N ASP A 550 10.97 11.10 3.22
CA ASP A 550 9.89 10.57 2.38
C ASP A 550 8.60 10.35 3.18
N ARG A 551 8.71 9.99 4.46
CA ARG A 551 7.56 9.91 5.35
C ARG A 551 6.99 11.28 5.70
N LEU A 552 7.84 12.26 5.95
CA LEU A 552 7.42 13.63 6.27
C LEU A 552 6.68 14.29 5.10
N LYS A 553 7.10 14.04 3.85
CA LYS A 553 6.40 14.51 2.64
C LYS A 553 4.94 14.07 2.55
N LEU A 554 4.56 12.97 3.20
CA LEU A 554 3.18 12.48 3.22
C LEU A 554 2.28 13.27 4.17
N TYR A 555 2.85 14.10 5.05
CA TYR A 555 2.15 14.81 6.11
C TYR A 555 2.48 16.31 6.06
N PRO A 556 1.73 17.13 5.29
CA PRO A 556 2.04 18.55 5.13
C PRO A 556 1.95 19.36 6.44
N GLU A 557 1.26 18.85 7.45
CA GLU A 557 1.14 19.49 8.77
C GLU A 557 2.34 19.22 9.70
N VAL A 558 3.30 18.38 9.29
CA VAL A 558 4.43 17.97 10.14
C VAL A 558 5.70 18.73 9.74
N GLY A 559 6.09 19.74 10.52
CA GLY A 559 7.32 20.52 10.29
C GLY A 559 8.56 20.03 11.06
N ALA A 560 8.42 19.08 11.99
CA ALA A 560 9.54 18.59 12.79
C ALA A 560 9.43 17.10 13.10
N ALA A 561 10.59 16.44 13.15
CA ALA A 561 10.71 15.06 13.60
C ALA A 561 11.73 14.97 14.74
N CYS A 562 11.36 14.21 15.78
CA CYS A 562 12.28 13.76 16.80
C CYS A 562 12.46 12.25 16.61
N GLY A 563 13.71 11.78 16.52
CA GLY A 563 14.00 10.37 16.27
C GLY A 563 13.44 9.46 17.37
N ARG A 564 12.88 8.30 17.00
CA ARG A 564 12.77 7.15 17.92
C ARG A 564 14.17 6.52 17.98
N ILE A 565 14.87 6.75 19.08
CA ILE A 565 16.22 6.23 19.29
C ILE A 565 16.11 4.76 19.67
N HIS A 566 16.83 3.90 18.96
CA HIS A 566 16.97 2.49 19.33
C HIS A 566 18.21 2.37 20.23
N PRO A 567 18.07 1.95 21.50
CA PRO A 567 19.21 1.76 22.36
C PRO A 567 20.06 0.59 21.83
N THR A 568 21.35 0.83 21.62
CA THR A 568 22.32 -0.19 21.20
C THR A 568 23.13 -0.75 22.37
N GLY A 569 22.97 -0.18 23.56
CA GLY A 569 23.61 -0.67 24.79
C GLY A 569 22.92 -1.92 25.33
N THR A 570 23.72 -2.84 25.89
CA THR A 570 23.23 -3.98 26.68
C THR A 570 22.84 -3.48 28.07
N GLY A 571 21.59 -3.05 28.24
CA GLY A 571 21.04 -2.80 29.57
C GLY A 571 20.91 -4.11 30.33
N TRP A 572 21.87 -4.44 31.20
CA TRP A 572 21.68 -5.43 32.25
C TRP A 572 20.89 -4.77 33.37
N ASP A 573 19.56 -4.82 33.28
CA ASP A 573 18.71 -4.57 34.44
C ASP A 573 18.91 -5.75 35.41
N ARG A 574 19.75 -5.56 36.43
CA ARG A 574 19.62 -6.34 37.67
C ARG A 574 18.43 -5.77 38.43
N TYR A 575 17.28 -6.41 38.30
CA TYR A 575 16.27 -6.44 39.36
C TYR A 575 16.27 -7.82 40.00
#